data_AF-A0A951GBF9-F1
#
_entry.id   AF-A0A951GBF9-F1
#
_cell.length_a   1.000
_cell.length_b   1.000
_cell.length_c   1.000
_cell.angle_alpha   90.00
_cell.angle_beta   90.00
_cell.angle_gamma   90.00
#
_symmetry.space_group_name_H-M   'P 1'
#
loop_
_entity.id
_entity.type
_entity.pdbx_description
1 polymer ?
#
loop_
_entity_poly.entity_id
_entity_poly.type
_entity_poly.pdbx_seq_one_letter_code
_entity_poly.pdbx_strand_id
1 'polypeptide(L)'
;MLANIGGAFPSDAVLDSKGNLVVSLTASPGFTFEVARFLPDGQLDPSFGQGGVAQVTPPQNNGVAPTVVSDAIGLGPGGQIIVAGHLPSPSGSDEFGVARFTSAGTPDQSFGQGGVVATQILPPGQSSVFEPASA
;
A
#
# COMPACT_ATOMS: atom_id res chain seq x y z
N MET A 1 -3.68 5.55 25.86
CA MET A 1 -3.68 6.69 24.93
C MET A 1 -4.00 6.13 23.55
N LEU A 2 -5.05 6.61 22.87
CA LEU A 2 -5.40 6.14 21.53
C LEU A 2 -4.47 6.79 20.52
N ALA A 3 -3.79 6.00 19.69
CA ALA A 3 -3.04 6.52 18.55
C ALA A 3 -4.04 6.99 17.48
N ASN A 4 -3.92 8.25 17.06
CA ASN A 4 -4.77 8.80 16.01
C ASN A 4 -4.07 8.61 14.66
N ILE A 5 -4.63 7.74 13.82
CA ILE A 5 -4.15 7.43 12.47
C ILE A 5 -4.98 8.14 11.38
N GLY A 6 -5.67 9.23 11.74
CA GLY A 6 -6.27 10.17 10.78
C GLY A 6 -7.31 9.57 9.85
N GLY A 7 -8.55 9.39 10.32
CA GLY A 7 -9.73 9.10 9.45
C GLY A 7 -9.68 7.83 8.59
N ALA A 8 -8.61 7.04 8.68
CA ALA A 8 -8.43 5.81 7.93
C ALA A 8 -8.97 4.60 8.71
N PHE A 9 -9.47 3.61 7.96
CA PHE A 9 -9.96 2.35 8.52
C PHE A 9 -8.90 1.26 8.34
N PRO A 10 -8.64 0.42 9.36
CA PRO A 10 -7.72 -0.71 9.20
C PRO A 10 -8.33 -1.78 8.29
N SER A 11 -7.52 -2.30 7.38
CA SER A 11 -7.90 -3.37 6.45
C SER A 11 -7.37 -4.73 6.90
N ASP A 12 -6.05 -4.83 7.11
CA ASP A 12 -5.35 -6.06 7.50
C ASP A 12 -4.07 -5.73 8.29
N ALA A 13 -3.55 -6.69 9.04
CA ALA A 13 -2.39 -6.49 9.90
C ALA A 13 -1.47 -7.73 10.02
N VAL A 14 -0.18 -7.47 10.17
CA VAL A 14 0.88 -8.48 10.34
C VAL A 14 1.86 -8.06 11.44
N LEU A 15 2.60 -9.01 11.99
CA LEU A 15 3.72 -8.74 12.90
C LEU A 15 5.05 -8.79 12.15
N ASP A 16 5.93 -7.82 12.39
CA ASP A 16 7.31 -7.90 11.93
C ASP A 16 8.19 -8.79 12.84
N SER A 17 9.44 -9.02 12.42
CA SER A 17 10.38 -9.87 13.16
C SER A 17 10.77 -9.35 14.54
N LYS A 18 10.44 -8.08 14.85
CA LYS A 18 10.66 -7.45 16.15
C LYS A 18 9.39 -7.46 17.02
N GLY A 19 8.28 -7.99 16.50
CA GLY A 19 6.99 -8.00 17.16
C GLY A 19 6.21 -6.68 17.05
N ASN A 20 6.62 -5.77 16.17
CA ASN A 20 5.83 -4.57 15.89
C ASN A 20 4.60 -4.96 15.06
N LEU A 21 3.46 -4.33 15.34
CA LEU A 21 2.25 -4.49 14.55
C LEU A 21 2.31 -3.56 13.34
N VAL A 22 2.19 -4.09 12.14
CA VAL A 22 2.15 -3.34 10.88
C VAL A 22 0.74 -3.49 10.30
N VAL A 23 0.06 -2.37 10.10
CA VAL A 23 -1.37 -2.33 9.73
C VAL A 23 -1.52 -1.60 8.42
N SER A 24 -2.16 -2.24 7.44
CA SER A 24 -2.61 -1.55 6.23
C SER A 24 -3.89 -0.79 6.50
N LEU A 25 -3.96 0.43 5.98
CA LEU A 25 -5.07 1.34 6.19
C LEU A 25 -5.70 1.71 4.83
N THR A 26 -7.01 1.93 4.86
CA THR A 26 -7.77 2.56 3.78
C THR A 26 -8.16 3.95 4.24
N ALA A 27 -7.53 4.98 3.69
CA ALA A 27 -7.84 6.38 3.99
C ALA A 27 -9.02 6.88 3.14
N SER A 28 -9.86 7.75 3.70
CA SER A 28 -10.95 8.41 2.96
C SER A 28 -11.03 9.90 3.28
N PRO A 29 -10.98 10.81 2.28
CA PRO A 29 -10.65 10.54 0.88
C PRO A 29 -9.15 10.25 0.75
N GLY A 30 -8.78 9.02 0.43
CA GLY A 30 -7.39 8.57 0.39
C GLY A 30 -7.05 8.02 -0.97
N PHE A 31 -6.27 8.77 -1.72
CA PHE A 31 -5.70 8.36 -3.00
C PHE A 31 -4.41 7.54 -2.81
N THR A 32 -4.19 6.96 -1.63
CA THR A 32 -2.88 6.46 -1.20
C THR A 32 -2.98 5.12 -0.50
N PHE A 33 -2.02 4.23 -0.78
CA PHE A 33 -1.73 3.13 0.12
C PHE A 33 -1.12 3.69 1.40
N GLU A 34 -1.65 3.30 2.54
CA GLU A 34 -1.18 3.75 3.86
C GLU A 34 -0.88 2.56 4.76
N VAL A 35 0.22 2.67 5.51
CA VAL A 35 0.63 1.70 6.51
C VAL A 35 0.97 2.41 7.81
N ALA A 36 0.43 1.95 8.93
CA ALA A 36 0.87 2.37 10.25
C ALA A 36 1.70 1.26 10.91
N ARG A 37 2.71 1.63 11.70
CA ARG A 37 3.44 0.68 12.54
C ARG A 37 3.34 1.04 14.01
N PHE A 38 3.05 0.05 14.83
CA PHE A 38 2.99 0.15 16.28
C PHE A 38 4.08 -0.70 16.92
N LEU A 39 4.69 -0.17 17.96
CA LEU A 39 5.59 -0.89 18.85
C LEU A 39 4.81 -1.96 19.65
N PRO A 40 5.48 -2.95 20.25
CA PRO A 40 4.82 -4.01 21.01
C PRO A 40 4.03 -3.50 22.23
N ASP A 41 4.31 -2.29 22.69
CA ASP A 41 3.58 -1.62 23.78
C ASP A 41 2.31 -0.89 23.29
N GLY A 42 2.00 -0.98 21.99
CA GLY A 42 0.83 -0.37 21.36
C GLY A 42 1.01 1.10 20.99
N GLN A 43 2.18 1.70 21.22
CA GLN A 43 2.46 3.06 20.75
C GLN A 43 2.79 3.07 19.26
N LEU A 44 2.44 4.16 18.59
CA LEU A 44 2.83 4.35 17.19
C LEU A 44 4.37 4.49 17.12
N ASP A 45 5.02 3.76 16.21
CA ASP A 45 6.48 3.76 16.07
C ASP A 45 6.98 5.03 15.37
N PRO A 46 7.56 6.00 16.08
CA PRO A 46 7.95 7.27 15.47
C PRO A 46 9.10 7.15 14.46
N SER A 47 9.79 6.01 14.42
CA SER A 47 10.89 5.76 13.47
C SER A 47 10.41 5.20 12.12
N PHE A 48 9.11 4.90 11.99
CA PHE A 48 8.51 4.39 10.77
C PHE A 48 7.88 5.52 9.94
N GLY A 49 8.22 5.61 8.65
CA GLY A 49 7.66 6.62 7.76
C GLY A 49 7.72 8.03 8.35
N GLN A 50 6.62 8.76 8.28
CA GLN A 50 6.45 10.06 8.92
C GLN A 50 5.63 9.89 10.20
N GLY A 51 6.31 9.94 11.35
CA GLY A 51 5.65 9.86 12.66
C GLY A 51 4.90 8.55 12.91
N GLY A 52 5.30 7.46 12.26
CA GLY A 52 4.71 6.13 12.38
C GLY A 52 3.72 5.74 11.29
N VAL A 53 3.58 6.57 10.26
CA VAL A 53 2.73 6.32 9.11
C VAL A 53 3.53 6.46 7.81
N ALA A 54 3.40 5.46 6.95
CA ALA A 54 3.97 5.43 5.61
C ALA A 54 2.85 5.55 4.58
N GLN A 55 3.05 6.34 3.53
CA GLN A 55 2.07 6.57 2.47
C GLN A 55 2.72 6.55 1.10
N VAL A 56 2.01 6.03 0.10
CA VAL A 56 2.37 6.20 -1.31
C VAL A 56 1.12 6.32 -2.18
N THR A 57 1.14 7.31 -3.07
CA THR A 57 0.07 7.55 -4.05
C THR A 57 0.35 6.72 -5.30
N PRO A 58 -0.59 5.88 -5.78
CA PRO A 58 -0.48 5.28 -7.10
C PRO A 58 -0.41 6.34 -8.20
N PRO A 59 0.20 6.03 -9.36
CA PRO A 59 0.20 6.94 -10.50
C PRO A 59 -1.23 7.23 -10.96
N GLN A 60 -1.46 8.45 -11.44
CA GLN A 60 -2.76 8.85 -11.97
C GLN A 60 -3.00 8.24 -13.35
N ASN A 61 -4.21 7.73 -13.57
CA ASN A 61 -4.66 7.33 -14.89
C ASN A 61 -5.59 8.40 -15.46
N ASN A 62 -5.24 8.92 -16.64
CA ASN A 62 -5.98 9.97 -17.36
C ASN A 62 -6.29 11.23 -16.54
N GLY A 63 -5.40 11.60 -15.61
CA GLY A 63 -5.55 12.79 -14.77
C GLY A 63 -6.59 12.68 -13.65
N VAL A 64 -7.12 11.47 -13.40
CA VAL A 64 -7.97 11.20 -12.23
C VAL A 64 -7.15 10.48 -11.17
N ALA A 65 -7.21 10.97 -9.94
CA ALA A 65 -6.56 10.32 -8.81
C ALA A 65 -7.35 9.05 -8.43
N PRO A 66 -6.70 7.87 -8.38
CA PRO A 66 -7.38 6.63 -8.05
C PRO A 66 -7.76 6.61 -6.58
N THR A 67 -8.96 6.15 -6.25
CA THR A 67 -9.25 5.75 -4.86
C THR A 67 -8.42 4.50 -4.56
N VAL A 68 -7.94 4.36 -3.33
CA VAL A 68 -7.25 3.14 -2.90
C VAL A 68 -8.09 2.47 -1.85
N VAL A 69 -8.30 1.18 -2.00
CA VAL A 69 -8.78 0.33 -0.92
C VAL A 69 -7.76 -0.77 -0.72
N SER A 70 -7.15 -0.77 0.45
CA SER A 70 -6.19 -1.80 0.85
C SER A 70 -6.96 -3.05 1.25
N ASP A 71 -6.57 -4.22 0.73
CA ASP A 71 -7.23 -5.49 1.03
C ASP A 71 -6.34 -6.43 1.83
N ALA A 72 -5.04 -6.41 1.60
CA ALA A 72 -4.10 -7.34 2.22
C ALA A 72 -2.73 -6.71 2.47
N ILE A 73 -2.05 -7.18 3.52
CA ILE A 73 -0.68 -6.82 3.83
C ILE A 73 0.19 -8.06 4.06
N GLY A 74 1.45 -7.98 3.61
CA GLY A 74 2.44 -9.03 3.81
C GLY A 74 3.84 -8.47 4.03
N LEU A 75 4.71 -9.29 4.61
CA LEU A 75 6.11 -8.96 4.83
C LEU A 75 7.02 -9.80 3.93
N GLY A 76 7.95 -9.13 3.26
CA GLY A 76 9.04 -9.78 2.55
C GLY A 76 10.15 -10.25 3.51
N PRO A 77 11.04 -11.14 3.05
CA PRO A 77 12.11 -11.70 3.88
C PRO A 77 13.14 -10.66 4.34
N GLY A 78 13.28 -9.54 3.63
CA GLY A 78 14.11 -8.41 4.03
C GLY A 78 13.40 -7.39 4.93
N GLY A 79 12.18 -7.70 5.38
CA GLY A 79 11.31 -6.78 6.13
C GLY A 79 10.62 -5.74 5.27
N GLN A 80 10.61 -5.89 3.93
CA GLN A 80 9.78 -5.06 3.06
C GLN A 80 8.31 -5.26 3.43
N ILE A 81 7.52 -4.21 3.30
CA ILE A 81 6.08 -4.26 3.54
C ILE A 81 5.40 -4.18 2.19
N ILE A 82 4.50 -5.11 1.91
CA ILE A 82 3.77 -5.21 0.65
C ILE A 82 2.29 -5.03 0.98
N VAL A 83 1.64 -4.07 0.35
CA VAL A 83 0.20 -3.83 0.47
C VAL A 83 -0.43 -4.06 -0.89
N ALA A 84 -1.46 -4.88 -0.94
CA ALA A 84 -2.25 -5.13 -2.14
C ALA A 84 -3.67 -4.62 -1.95
N GLY A 85 -4.27 -4.13 -3.04
CA GLY A 85 -5.61 -3.56 -2.99
C GLY A 85 -6.20 -3.31 -4.36
N HIS A 86 -7.42 -2.80 -4.35
CA HIS A 86 -8.11 -2.36 -5.55
C HIS A 86 -8.02 -0.85 -5.73
N LEU A 87 -7.91 -0.45 -6.99
CA LEU A 87 -7.88 0.92 -7.47
C LEU A 87 -9.12 1.12 -8.36
N PRO A 88 -10.26 1.57 -7.79
CA PRO A 88 -11.45 1.82 -8.56
C PRO A 88 -11.20 2.85 -9.65
N SER A 89 -11.56 2.51 -10.88
CA SER A 89 -11.51 3.43 -12.01
C SER A 89 -12.90 4.00 -12.31
N PRO A 90 -13.03 5.32 -12.55
CA PRO A 90 -14.29 5.89 -13.03
C PRO A 90 -14.77 5.30 -14.36
N SER A 91 -13.88 4.72 -15.16
CA SER A 91 -14.22 4.07 -16.44
C SER A 91 -14.71 2.62 -16.29
N GLY A 92 -14.80 2.09 -15.05
CA GLY A 92 -15.31 0.74 -14.76
C GLY A 92 -14.31 -0.39 -15.01
N SER A 93 -13.05 -0.06 -15.29
CA SER A 93 -11.94 -1.02 -15.34
C SER A 93 -11.21 -0.98 -14.00
N ASP A 94 -11.67 -1.76 -13.03
CA ASP A 94 -10.97 -1.85 -11.75
C ASP A 94 -9.54 -2.32 -11.97
N GLU A 95 -8.61 -1.63 -11.32
CA GLU A 95 -7.20 -1.96 -11.36
C GLU A 95 -6.80 -2.62 -10.06
N PHE A 96 -5.85 -3.54 -10.15
CA PHE A 96 -5.16 -4.11 -9.03
C PHE A 96 -3.90 -3.30 -8.77
N GLY A 97 -3.73 -2.84 -7.53
CA GLY A 97 -2.56 -2.09 -7.10
C GLY A 97 -1.75 -2.87 -6.06
N VAL A 98 -0.43 -2.81 -6.19
CA VAL A 98 0.51 -3.28 -5.17
C VAL A 98 1.47 -2.14 -4.84
N ALA A 99 1.53 -1.77 -3.56
CA ALA A 99 2.55 -0.89 -3.03
C ALA A 99 3.62 -1.70 -2.29
N ARG A 100 4.88 -1.28 -2.43
CA ARG A 100 5.99 -1.82 -1.64
C ARG A 100 6.70 -0.71 -0.88
N PHE A 101 6.86 -0.91 0.42
CA PHE A 101 7.64 -0.07 1.31
C PHE A 101 8.86 -0.84 1.83
N THR A 102 9.91 -0.11 2.17
CA THR A 102 11.02 -0.65 2.95
C THR A 102 10.57 -0.98 4.38
N SER A 103 11.43 -1.68 5.13
CA SER A 103 11.21 -1.91 6.56
C SER A 103 11.19 -0.62 7.39
N ALA A 104 11.63 0.52 6.85
CA ALA A 104 11.54 1.83 7.50
C ALA A 104 10.28 2.60 7.11
N GLY A 105 9.43 2.07 6.23
CA GLY A 105 8.20 2.75 5.78
C GLY A 105 8.42 3.78 4.67
N THR A 106 9.60 3.78 4.03
CA THR A 106 9.81 4.57 2.82
C THR A 106 9.32 3.79 1.59
N PRO A 107 8.63 4.41 0.61
CA PRO A 107 8.27 3.73 -0.63
C PRO A 107 9.51 3.22 -1.36
N ASP A 108 9.51 1.95 -1.74
CA ASP A 108 10.65 1.31 -2.40
C ASP A 108 10.70 1.71 -3.88
N GLN A 109 11.57 2.67 -4.20
CA GLN A 109 11.72 3.21 -5.55
C GLN A 109 12.19 2.19 -6.60
N SER A 110 12.66 1.00 -6.18
CA SER A 110 12.99 -0.09 -7.10
C SER A 110 11.78 -0.92 -7.53
N PHE A 111 10.60 -0.65 -6.97
CA PHE A 111 9.36 -1.38 -7.25
C PHE A 111 8.41 -0.54 -8.11
N GLY A 112 8.24 -0.94 -9.37
CA GLY A 112 7.33 -0.28 -10.30
C GLY A 112 7.62 1.21 -10.43
N GLN A 113 6.56 2.02 -10.47
CA GLN A 113 6.68 3.47 -10.53
C GLN A 113 6.48 4.05 -9.12
N GLY A 114 7.56 4.62 -8.55
CA GLY A 114 7.49 5.31 -7.26
C GLY A 114 7.18 4.40 -6.06
N GLY A 115 7.34 3.08 -6.18
CA GLY A 115 6.96 2.10 -5.16
C GLY A 115 5.62 1.42 -5.39
N VAL A 116 4.97 1.65 -6.54
CA VAL A 116 3.67 1.09 -6.89
C VAL A 116 3.70 0.40 -8.24
N VAL A 117 3.04 -0.75 -8.32
CA VAL A 117 2.61 -1.39 -9.57
C VAL A 117 1.09 -1.35 -9.61
N ALA A 118 0.54 -0.82 -10.70
CA ALA A 118 -0.88 -0.89 -11.00
C ALA A 118 -1.07 -1.72 -12.27
N THR A 119 -2.04 -2.63 -12.28
CA THR A 119 -2.35 -3.45 -13.44
C THR A 119 -3.86 -3.57 -13.61
N GLN A 120 -4.29 -3.55 -14.87
CA GLN A 120 -5.70 -3.66 -15.18
C GLN A 120 -6.19 -5.08 -14.87
N ILE A 121 -7.27 -5.19 -14.08
CA ILE A 121 -8.01 -6.45 -14.01
C ILE A 121 -8.91 -6.46 -15.24
N LEU A 122 -8.55 -7.27 -16.22
CA LEU A 122 -9.36 -7.41 -17.41
C LEU A 122 -10.66 -8.15 -17.09
N PRO A 123 -11.78 -7.82 -17.75
CA PRO A 123 -12.98 -8.64 -17.66
C PRO A 123 -12.67 -10.09 -18.08
N PRO A 124 -13.41 -11.10 -17.58
CA PRO A 124 -13.22 -12.48 -18.00
C PRO A 124 -13.15 -12.59 -19.53
N GLY A 125 -12.03 -13.11 -20.05
CA GLY A 125 -11.83 -13.37 -21.49
C GLY A 125 -10.87 -12.44 -22.23
N GLN A 126 -10.25 -11.47 -21.57
CA GLN A 126 -9.16 -10.66 -22.14
C GLN A 126 -7.91 -10.90 -21.28
N SER A 127 -6.76 -11.28 -21.86
CA SER A 127 -5.52 -11.57 -21.12
C SER A 127 -4.46 -10.54 -21.49
N SER A 128 -3.91 -9.80 -20.52
CA SER A 128 -2.75 -8.94 -20.74
C SER A 128 -1.50 -9.78 -20.57
N VAL A 129 -0.79 -10.04 -21.66
CA VAL A 129 0.56 -10.60 -21.61
C VAL A 129 1.45 -9.54 -20.94
N PHE A 130 1.96 -9.85 -19.76
CA PHE A 130 2.98 -9.03 -19.11
C PHE A 130 4.30 -9.22 -19.86
N GLU A 131 4.71 -8.23 -20.65
CA GLU A 131 6.09 -8.16 -21.15
C GLU A 131 6.97 -7.60 -20.01
N PRO A 132 7.98 -8.34 -19.52
CA PRO A 132 8.88 -7.82 -18.50
C PRO A 132 9.68 -6.63 -19.05
N ALA A 133 9.91 -5.63 -18.19
CA ALA A 133 10.70 -4.46 -18.54
C ALA A 133 12.06 -4.87 -19.15
N SER A 134 12.37 -4.34 -20.33
CA SER A 134 13.64 -4.57 -21.00
C SER A 134 14.80 -4.11 -20.12
N ALA A 135 15.80 -4.99 -19.96
CA ALA A 135 17.05 -4.73 -19.26
C ALA A 135 17.91 -3.65 -19.94
#